data_AF-A0A383BPT2-F1
#
_entry.id   AF-A0A383BPT2-F1
#
_cell.length_a   1.000
_cell.length_b   1.000
_cell.length_c   1.000
_cell.angle_alpha   90.00
_cell.angle_beta   90.00
_cell.angle_gamma   90.00
#
_symmetry.space_group_name_H-M   'P 1'
#
loop_
_entity.id
_entity.type
_entity.pdbx_description
1 polymer ?
#
loop_
_entity_poly.entity_id
_entity_poly.type
_entity_poly.pdbx_seq_one_letter_code
_entity_poly.pdbx_strand_id
1 'polypeptide(L)'
;VTKLLNQWRQGFTRREALSGFISFLAASPLLHAQRDPWPLDQHRRYLGFDELLTAFDFEPVFRANVPLSIYDVTAHGTDSEFTLKRNRDAF
;
A
#
# COMPACT_ATOMS: atom_id res chain seq x y z
N VAL A 1 4.11 -36.69 37.41
CA VAL A 1 3.02 -37.21 36.53
C VAL A 1 1.68 -36.52 36.81
N THR A 2 1.24 -36.38 38.07
CA THR A 2 -0.06 -35.77 38.44
C THR A 2 -0.23 -34.29 38.05
N LYS A 3 0.84 -33.47 38.09
CA LYS A 3 0.79 -32.05 37.69
C LYS A 3 0.46 -31.83 36.20
N LEU A 4 0.98 -32.68 35.31
CA LEU A 4 0.72 -32.59 33.86
C LEU A 4 -0.73 -32.94 33.50
N LEU A 5 -1.32 -33.91 34.21
CA LEU A 5 -2.73 -34.29 34.06
C LEU A 5 -3.70 -33.18 34.52
N ASN A 6 -3.34 -32.44 35.57
CA ASN A 6 -4.15 -31.31 36.05
C ASN A 6 -4.09 -30.10 35.11
N GLN A 7 -2.97 -29.88 34.40
CA GLN A 7 -2.85 -28.85 33.37
C GLN A 7 -3.74 -29.14 32.16
N TRP A 8 -3.86 -30.40 31.73
CA TRP A 8 -4.78 -30.80 30.65
C TRP A 8 -6.26 -30.58 30.99
N ARG A 9 -6.62 -30.61 32.28
CA ARG A 9 -7.98 -30.32 32.78
C ARG A 9 -8.34 -28.84 32.74
N GLN A 10 -7.34 -27.95 32.83
CA GLN A 10 -7.54 -26.53 32.59
C GLN A 10 -7.43 -26.29 31.08
N GLY A 11 -8.47 -26.69 30.36
CA GLY A 11 -8.57 -26.45 28.92
C GLY A 11 -8.41 -24.97 28.59
N PHE A 12 -7.96 -24.70 27.36
CA PHE A 12 -7.82 -23.34 26.84
C PHE A 12 -9.08 -22.53 27.13
N THR A 13 -8.94 -21.42 27.85
CA THR A 13 -10.09 -20.57 28.12
C THR A 13 -10.56 -19.96 26.79
N ARG A 14 -11.87 -19.74 26.65
CA ARG A 14 -12.42 -19.10 25.43
C ARG A 14 -11.72 -17.77 25.11
N ARG A 15 -11.26 -17.06 26.15
CA ARG A 15 -10.53 -15.79 26.03
C ARG A 15 -9.13 -15.98 25.45
N GLU A 16 -8.40 -16.99 25.90
CA GLU A 16 -7.07 -17.31 25.35
C GLU A 16 -7.16 -17.77 23.89
N ALA A 17 -8.19 -18.56 23.55
CA ALA A 17 -8.41 -19.01 22.17
C ALA A 17 -8.67 -17.80 21.25
N LEU A 18 -9.49 -16.86 21.73
CA LEU A 18 -9.80 -15.63 21.01
C LEU A 18 -8.58 -14.72 20.89
N SER A 19 -7.75 -14.59 21.93
CA SER A 19 -6.51 -13.80 21.83
C SER A 19 -5.50 -14.42 20.87
N GLY A 20 -5.36 -15.75 20.86
CA GLY A 20 -4.50 -16.44 19.89
C GLY A 20 -4.95 -16.24 18.45
N PHE A 21 -6.25 -16.31 18.20
CA PHE A 21 -6.85 -16.07 16.89
C PHE A 21 -6.68 -14.61 16.43
N ILE A 22 -6.92 -13.63 17.32
CA ILE A 22 -6.71 -12.21 17.00
C ILE A 22 -5.24 -11.93 16.68
N SER A 23 -4.31 -12.47 17.48
CA SER A 23 -2.87 -12.31 17.22
C SER A 23 -2.46 -12.93 15.89
N PHE A 24 -3.00 -14.10 15.54
CA PHE A 24 -2.77 -14.74 14.24
C PHE A 24 -3.30 -13.88 13.09
N LEU A 25 -4.52 -13.34 13.21
CA LEU A 25 -5.08 -12.45 12.20
C LEU A 25 -4.29 -11.15 12.07
N ALA A 26 -3.90 -10.53 13.19
CA ALA A 26 -3.12 -9.29 13.20
C ALA A 26 -1.73 -9.46 12.55
N ALA A 27 -1.13 -10.65 12.67
CA ALA A 27 0.14 -10.99 12.04
C ALA A 27 0.00 -11.40 10.56
N SER A 28 -1.23 -11.53 10.03
CA SER A 28 -1.46 -11.98 8.66
C SER A 28 -0.89 -10.99 7.63
N PRO A 29 -0.08 -11.43 6.65
CA PRO A 29 0.42 -10.58 5.58
C PRO A 29 -0.71 -10.06 4.68
N LEU A 30 -1.88 -10.71 4.66
CA LEU A 30 -3.06 -10.21 3.94
C LEU A 30 -3.59 -8.89 4.52
N LEU A 31 -3.35 -8.63 5.81
CA LEU A 31 -3.72 -7.35 6.45
C LEU A 31 -2.79 -6.21 6.01
N HIS A 32 -1.53 -6.52 5.67
CA HIS A 32 -0.61 -5.54 5.07
C HIS A 32 -0.97 -5.22 3.61
N ALA A 33 -1.60 -6.14 2.89
CA ALA A 33 -2.03 -5.92 1.51
C ALA A 33 -3.17 -4.88 1.37
N GLN A 34 -3.86 -4.54 2.46
CA GLN A 34 -4.90 -3.50 2.47
C GLN A 34 -4.39 -2.09 2.77
N ARG A 35 -3.17 -1.94 3.30
CA ARG A 35 -2.56 -0.62 3.43
C ARG A 35 -2.07 -0.24 2.05
N ASP A 36 -2.80 0.67 1.41
CA ASP A 36 -2.39 1.24 0.13
C ASP A 36 -0.96 1.77 0.29
N PRO A 37 0.04 1.23 -0.43
CA PRO A 37 1.40 1.78 -0.41
C PRO A 37 1.41 3.23 -0.90
N TRP A 38 0.34 3.67 -1.56
CA TRP A 38 0.14 5.01 -2.03
C TRP A 38 -1.13 5.65 -1.44
N PRO A 39 -1.11 6.05 -0.15
CA PRO A 39 -2.27 6.69 0.44
C PRO A 39 -2.57 7.99 -0.29
N LEU A 40 -3.75 8.05 -0.90
CA LEU A 40 -4.31 9.28 -1.48
C LEU A 40 -4.55 10.25 -0.32
N ASP A 41 -3.67 11.24 -0.18
CA ASP A 41 -3.70 12.19 0.91
C ASP A 41 -4.99 13.01 0.87
N GLN A 42 -5.68 13.14 2.00
CA GLN A 42 -7.01 13.75 2.01
C GLN A 42 -6.95 15.25 1.70
N HIS A 43 -5.85 15.93 2.05
CA HIS A 43 -5.73 17.40 1.94
C HIS A 43 -4.36 17.81 1.36
N ARG A 44 -4.29 17.99 0.04
CA ARG A 44 -3.12 18.58 -0.64
C ARG A 44 -3.50 19.84 -1.39
N ARG A 45 -2.62 20.86 -1.31
CA ARG A 45 -2.66 21.99 -2.25
C ARG A 45 -2.15 21.49 -3.60
N TYR A 46 -3.00 21.53 -4.61
CA TYR A 46 -2.62 21.35 -6.00
C TYR A 46 -2.37 22.71 -6.64
N LEU A 47 -1.50 22.74 -7.66
CA LEU A 47 -1.35 23.90 -8.52
C LEU A 47 -2.69 24.14 -9.22
N GLY A 48 -3.17 25.39 -9.19
CA GLY A 48 -4.35 25.79 -9.97
C GLY A 48 -4.05 25.79 -11.47
N PHE A 49 -5.08 25.80 -12.33
CA PHE A 49 -4.89 25.82 -13.78
C PHE A 49 -4.02 26.99 -14.27
N ASP A 50 -4.12 28.14 -13.62
CA ASP A 50 -3.31 29.32 -13.94
C ASP A 50 -1.85 29.20 -13.46
N GLU A 51 -1.56 28.26 -12.55
CA GLU A 51 -0.22 28.01 -12.01
C GLU A 51 0.52 26.90 -12.78
N LEU A 52 -0.19 26.13 -13.62
CA LEU A 52 0.38 25.06 -14.45
C LEU A 52 0.95 25.67 -15.75
N LEU A 53 2.27 25.57 -15.94
CA LEU A 53 2.97 26.22 -17.06
C LEU A 53 3.30 25.23 -18.18
N THR A 54 3.59 23.99 -17.82
CA THR A 54 4.06 22.97 -18.74
C THR A 54 3.21 21.70 -18.64
N ALA A 55 3.21 20.89 -19.70
CA ALA A 55 2.53 19.59 -19.69
C ALA A 55 3.04 18.66 -18.57
N PHE A 56 4.28 18.85 -18.11
CA PHE A 56 4.88 18.05 -17.04
C PHE A 56 4.33 18.40 -15.66
N ASP A 57 3.78 19.61 -15.47
CA ASP A 57 3.19 20.01 -14.19
C ASP A 57 1.89 19.24 -13.88
N PHE A 58 1.31 18.58 -14.88
CA PHE A 58 0.17 17.67 -14.69
C PHE A 58 0.55 16.30 -14.15
N GLU A 59 1.80 15.84 -14.32
CA GLU A 59 2.26 14.56 -13.79
C GLU A 59 2.11 14.47 -12.26
N PRO A 60 2.58 15.43 -11.44
CA PRO A 60 2.43 15.34 -9.99
C PRO A 60 0.98 15.45 -9.54
N VAL A 61 0.13 16.16 -10.31
CA VAL A 61 -1.32 16.25 -10.05
C VAL A 61 -1.98 14.90 -10.32
N PHE A 62 -1.72 14.29 -11.48
CA PHE A 62 -2.23 12.97 -11.84
C PHE A 62 -1.80 11.92 -10.81
N ARG A 63 -0.50 11.89 -10.52
CA ARG A 63 0.15 11.01 -9.55
C ARG A 63 -0.47 11.04 -8.16
N ALA A 64 -0.97 12.19 -7.72
CA ALA A 64 -1.57 12.34 -6.40
C ALA A 64 -3.07 12.01 -6.34
N ASN A 65 -3.74 11.93 -7.48
CA ASN A 65 -5.21 11.77 -7.56
C ASN A 65 -5.65 10.38 -8.07
N VAL A 66 -4.71 9.50 -8.43
CA VAL A 66 -5.03 8.16 -8.93
C VAL A 66 -4.40 7.06 -8.07
N PRO A 67 -5.08 5.90 -7.92
CA PRO A 67 -4.47 4.72 -7.30
C PRO A 67 -3.20 4.28 -8.03
N LEU A 68 -2.28 3.64 -7.30
CA LEU A 68 -1.01 3.12 -7.83
C LEU A 68 -1.20 2.28 -9.11
N SER A 69 -2.20 1.39 -9.13
CA SER A 69 -2.46 0.53 -10.29
C SER A 69 -2.79 1.30 -11.57
N ILE A 70 -3.47 2.43 -11.46
CA ILE A 70 -3.81 3.29 -12.61
C ILE A 70 -2.57 4.09 -13.02
N TYR A 71 -1.83 4.61 -12.03
CA TYR A 71 -0.60 5.33 -12.28
C TYR A 71 0.41 4.47 -13.02
N ASP A 72 0.67 3.25 -12.54
CA ASP A 72 1.64 2.33 -13.12
C ASP A 72 1.28 2.00 -14.57
N VAL A 73 0.02 1.69 -14.88
CA VAL A 73 -0.38 1.41 -16.27
C VAL A 73 -0.16 2.61 -17.20
N THR A 74 -0.32 3.83 -16.68
CA THR A 74 -0.27 5.05 -17.50
C THR A 74 1.16 5.58 -17.66
N ALA A 75 1.97 5.52 -16.60
CA ALA A 75 3.32 6.09 -16.56
C ALA A 75 4.41 5.09 -16.94
N HIS A 76 4.13 3.78 -16.90
CA HIS A 76 5.14 2.76 -17.14
C HIS A 76 5.54 2.66 -18.62
N GLY A 77 6.86 2.64 -18.85
CA GLY A 77 7.44 2.30 -20.15
C GLY A 77 7.80 0.82 -20.27
N THR A 78 8.35 0.41 -21.40
CA THR A 78 8.81 -0.97 -21.58
C THR A 78 10.15 -1.22 -20.88
N ASP A 79 10.28 -2.36 -20.21
CA ASP A 79 11.49 -2.86 -19.55
C ASP A 79 12.12 -1.84 -18.57
N SER A 80 13.30 -1.32 -18.92
CA SER A 80 14.06 -0.35 -18.12
C SER A 80 13.65 1.10 -18.35
N GLU A 81 12.67 1.33 -19.23
CA GLU A 81 12.21 2.65 -19.68
C GLU A 81 13.32 3.49 -20.33
N PHE A 82 14.40 2.84 -20.77
CA PHE A 82 15.57 3.51 -21.36
C PHE A 82 15.17 4.38 -22.55
N THR A 83 14.36 3.84 -23.45
CA THR A 83 13.89 4.54 -24.65
C THR A 83 13.02 5.74 -24.30
N LEU A 84 12.15 5.61 -23.29
CA LEU A 84 11.28 6.70 -22.83
C LEU A 84 12.12 7.90 -22.36
N LYS A 85 13.15 7.64 -21.55
CA LYS A 85 14.06 8.67 -21.04
C LYS A 85 14.87 9.30 -22.16
N ARG A 86 15.39 8.49 -23.09
CA ARG A 86 16.18 8.98 -24.23
C ARG A 86 15.38 9.87 -25.18
N ASN A 87 14.09 9.58 -25.37
CA ASN A 87 13.22 10.44 -26.15
C ASN A 87 13.05 11.81 -25.49
N ARG A 88 13.01 11.88 -24.15
CA ARG A 88 12.96 13.15 -23.42
C ARG A 88 14.27 13.92 -23.50
N ASP A 89 15.41 13.25 -23.49
CA ASP A 89 16.71 13.93 -23.60
C ASP A 89 16.96 14.50 -25.00
N ALA A 90 16.30 13.96 -26.03
CA ALA A 90 16.47 14.38 -27.41
C ALA A 90 15.69 15.66 -27.78
N PHE A 91 14.67 16.06 -26.99
CA PHE A 91 13.75 17.17 -27.27
C PHE A 91 13.45 18.01 -26.03
#